data_AF-A0AAU6JKS6-F1
#
_entry.id   AF-A0AAU6JKS6-F1
#
_cell.length_a   1.000
_cell.length_b   1.000
_cell.length_c   1.000
_cell.angle_alpha   90.00
_cell.angle_beta   90.00
_cell.angle_gamma   90.00
#
_symmetry.space_group_name_H-M   'P 1'
#
loop_
_entity.id
_entity.type
_entity.pdbx_description
1 polymer ?
#
loop_
_entity_poly.entity_id
_entity_poly.type
_entity_poly.pdbx_seq_one_letter_code
_entity_poly.pdbx_strand_id
1 'polypeptide(L)'
;MTHTRTHVYDDLANPYIVCERCHQPVPRWHNRDRCGCNSEASFWNAPCGHTAGLRSTCPTWSPVDECQCTGPNPHRIPDTLI
;
A
#
# COMPACT_ATOMS: atom_id res chain seq x y z
N MET A 1 14.46 -17.71 -21.78
CA MET A 1 15.07 -16.67 -20.92
C MET A 1 14.02 -16.26 -19.90
N THR A 2 14.31 -16.38 -18.60
CA THR A 2 13.39 -15.93 -17.55
C THR A 2 13.80 -14.52 -17.17
N HIS A 3 13.08 -13.51 -17.63
CA HIS A 3 13.36 -12.13 -17.25
C HIS A 3 12.83 -11.91 -15.83
N THR A 4 13.72 -11.83 -14.85
CA THR A 4 13.37 -11.35 -13.51
C THR A 4 13.11 -9.83 -13.63
N ARG A 5 11.85 -9.44 -13.79
CA ARG A 5 11.46 -8.02 -13.79
C ARG A 5 11.38 -7.52 -12.35
N THR A 6 12.14 -6.47 -12.04
CA THR A 6 12.06 -5.79 -10.76
C THR A 6 10.86 -4.85 -10.77
N HIS A 7 9.80 -5.22 -10.07
CA HIS A 7 8.65 -4.34 -9.87
C HIS A 7 9.03 -3.15 -8.97
N VAL A 8 8.64 -1.94 -9.36
CA VAL A 8 8.82 -0.73 -8.56
C VAL A 8 7.53 -0.40 -7.84
N TYR A 9 7.64 -0.06 -6.56
CA TYR A 9 6.53 0.31 -5.70
C TYR A 9 6.79 1.67 -5.10
N ASP A 10 5.73 2.45 -4.94
CA ASP A 10 5.74 3.66 -4.13
C ASP A 10 4.94 3.37 -2.84
N ASP A 11 5.53 3.72 -1.70
CA ASP A 11 4.90 3.51 -0.40
C ASP A 11 3.85 4.59 -0.13
N LEU A 12 2.73 4.18 0.47
CA LEU A 12 1.65 5.09 0.83
C LEU A 12 1.92 5.66 2.22
N ALA A 13 1.93 6.99 2.32
CA ALA A 13 2.18 7.69 3.59
C ALA A 13 1.13 7.38 4.67
N ASN A 14 -0.12 7.11 4.25
CA ASN A 14 -1.20 6.77 5.17
C ASN A 14 -1.23 5.24 5.43
N PRO A 15 -0.88 4.77 6.64
CA PRO A 15 -0.84 3.34 6.95
C PRO A 15 -2.23 2.71 7.13
N TYR A 16 -3.30 3.52 7.10
CA TYR A 16 -4.69 3.08 7.25
C TYR A 16 -5.41 2.91 5.90
N ILE A 17 -4.66 2.90 4.80
CA ILE A 17 -5.21 2.67 3.47
C ILE A 17 -5.49 1.19 3.25
N VAL A 18 -6.69 0.90 2.75
CA VAL A 18 -7.13 -0.43 2.33
C VAL A 18 -7.62 -0.41 0.89
N CYS A 19 -7.62 -1.58 0.26
CA CYS A 19 -8.19 -1.77 -1.08
C CYS A 19 -9.72 -1.79 -1.00
N GLU A 20 -10.42 -1.02 -1.84
CA GLU A 20 -11.88 -0.98 -1.86
C GLU A 20 -12.54 -2.32 -2.25
N ARG A 21 -11.81 -3.20 -2.94
CA ARG A 21 -12.35 -4.49 -3.38
C ARG A 21 -12.27 -5.59 -2.32
N CYS A 22 -11.13 -5.72 -1.67
CA CYS A 22 -10.88 -6.83 -0.72
C CYS A 22 -10.68 -6.36 0.73
N HIS A 23 -10.70 -5.05 0.96
CA HIS A 23 -10.51 -4.41 2.27
C HIS A 23 -9.20 -4.80 2.98
N GLN A 24 -8.23 -5.36 2.26
CA GLN A 24 -6.92 -5.67 2.79
C GLN A 24 -6.05 -4.41 2.83
N PRO A 25 -5.12 -4.30 3.81
CA PRO A 25 -4.15 -3.20 3.86
C PRO A 25 -3.37 -3.07 2.56
N VAL A 26 -3.16 -1.83 2.14
CA VAL A 26 -2.32 -1.50 0.97
C VAL A 26 -1.21 -0.59 1.46
N PRO A 27 -0.04 -1.13 1.85
CA PRO A 27 1.11 -0.32 2.25
C PRO A 27 1.75 0.42 1.07
N ARG A 28 1.58 -0.09 -0.14
CA ARG A 28 2.27 0.40 -1.34
C ARG A 28 1.49 0.10 -2.61
N TRP A 29 1.70 0.90 -3.64
CA TRP A 29 1.13 0.70 -4.96
C TRP A 29 2.23 0.45 -5.99
N HIS A 30 1.99 -0.44 -6.93
CA HIS A 30 2.90 -0.72 -8.01
C HIS A 30 2.93 0.46 -8.98
N ASN A 31 4.10 1.07 -9.15
CA ASN A 31 4.29 2.19 -10.06
C ASN A 31 4.74 1.65 -11.43
N ARG A 32 3.78 1.56 -12.35
CA ARG A 32 4.02 1.16 -13.74
C ARG A 32 5.06 2.05 -14.43
N ASP A 33 4.94 3.36 -14.27
CA ASP A 33 5.78 4.34 -14.97
C ASP A 33 7.26 4.20 -14.60
N ARG A 34 7.54 3.67 -13.40
CA ARG A 34 8.90 3.41 -12.90
C ARG A 34 9.33 1.95 -13.02
N CYS A 35 8.43 1.00 -13.23
CA CYS A 35 8.72 -0.45 -13.31
C CYS A 35 9.62 -0.84 -14.50
N GLY A 36 9.65 -0.01 -15.57
CA GLY A 36 10.26 -0.42 -16.85
C GLY A 36 9.52 -1.62 -17.47
N CYS A 37 8.31 -1.88 -17.00
CA CYS A 37 7.46 -2.95 -17.47
C CYS A 37 6.76 -2.50 -18.77
N ASN A 38 6.54 -3.42 -19.69
CA ASN A 38 5.91 -3.11 -20.98
C ASN A 38 4.51 -2.58 -20.73
N SER A 39 3.88 -2.05 -21.76
CA SER A 39 2.54 -1.47 -21.71
C SER A 39 1.44 -2.35 -21.09
N GLU A 40 1.72 -3.63 -20.86
CA GLU A 40 0.85 -4.62 -20.22
C GLU A 40 0.89 -4.60 -18.68
N ALA A 41 1.93 -4.05 -18.04
CA ALA A 41 1.95 -3.93 -16.59
C ALA A 41 0.99 -2.84 -16.14
N SER A 42 -0.06 -3.20 -15.41
CA SER A 42 -1.03 -2.24 -14.86
C SER A 42 -0.52 -1.59 -13.57
N PHE A 43 -1.22 -0.56 -13.09
CA PHE A 43 -1.08 -0.13 -11.69
C PHE A 43 -1.89 -1.09 -10.81
N TRP A 44 -1.33 -1.54 -9.68
CA TRP A 44 -2.05 -2.38 -8.73
C TRP A 44 -1.66 -2.11 -7.28
N ASN A 45 -2.59 -2.42 -6.39
CA ASN A 45 -2.39 -2.35 -4.95
C ASN A 45 -1.59 -3.56 -4.50
N ALA A 46 -0.48 -3.38 -3.78
CA ALA A 46 0.26 -4.48 -3.19
C ALA A 46 -0.12 -4.65 -1.71
N PRO A 47 -0.20 -5.88 -1.18
CA PRO A 47 0.11 -7.15 -1.84
C PRO A 47 -1.06 -7.76 -2.63
N CYS A 48 -2.27 -7.19 -2.57
CA CYS A 48 -3.47 -7.87 -3.06
C CYS A 48 -3.60 -7.98 -4.59
N GLY A 49 -2.79 -7.25 -5.37
CA GLY A 49 -2.75 -7.34 -6.83
C GLY A 49 -3.96 -6.73 -7.55
N HIS A 50 -4.86 -6.06 -6.84
CA HIS A 50 -6.06 -5.46 -7.43
C HIS A 50 -5.77 -4.08 -8.02
N THR A 51 -6.40 -3.77 -9.16
CA THR A 51 -6.43 -2.44 -9.78
C THR A 51 -7.61 -1.59 -9.28
N ALA A 52 -8.03 -1.81 -8.04
CA ALA A 52 -9.20 -1.16 -7.44
C ALA A 52 -8.80 0.11 -6.67
N GLY A 53 -9.79 0.96 -6.34
CA GLY A 53 -9.57 2.17 -5.55
C GLY A 53 -8.98 1.90 -4.15
N LEU A 54 -8.50 2.98 -3.56
CA LEU A 54 -7.91 3.03 -2.22
C LEU A 54 -8.83 3.83 -1.30
N ARG A 55 -9.07 3.31 -0.10
CA ARG A 55 -9.90 3.97 0.92
C ARG A 55 -9.14 4.08 2.23
N SER A 56 -9.16 5.25 2.85
CA SER A 56 -8.67 5.41 4.23
C SER A 56 -9.70 4.87 5.23
N THR A 57 -9.22 4.08 6.18
CA THR A 57 -10.01 3.63 7.34
C THR A 57 -9.89 4.54 8.55
N CYS A 58 -8.88 5.43 8.61
CA CYS A 58 -8.85 6.55 9.56
C CYS A 58 -9.38 7.82 8.85
N PRO A 59 -10.55 8.37 9.26
CA PRO A 59 -11.09 9.62 8.71
C PRO A 59 -10.27 10.86 9.09
N THR A 60 -9.58 10.81 10.23
CA THR A 60 -8.82 11.93 10.80
C THR A 60 -7.32 11.85 10.48
N TRP A 61 -6.92 11.05 9.49
CA TRP A 61 -5.50 10.88 9.20
C TRP A 61 -4.99 12.10 8.46
N SER A 62 -3.88 12.62 8.94
CA SER A 62 -3.10 13.71 8.35
C SER A 62 -1.63 13.28 8.37
N PRO A 63 -0.84 13.62 7.35
CA PRO A 63 0.60 13.36 7.35
C PRO A 63 1.38 14.17 8.39
N VAL A 64 0.77 15.22 8.96
CA VAL A 64 1.43 16.14 9.91
C VAL A 64 1.15 15.74 11.37
N ASP A 65 -0.09 15.35 11.68
CA ASP A 65 -0.56 15.26 13.06
C ASP A 65 -0.65 13.82 13.60
N GLU A 66 -0.21 12.82 12.83
CA GLU A 66 -0.25 11.37 13.14
C GLU A 66 -1.52 10.94 13.91
N CYS A 67 -2.50 10.41 13.16
CA CYS A 67 -3.89 10.15 13.59
C CYS A 67 -4.10 9.59 15.03
N GLN A 68 -5.16 10.05 15.72
CA GLN A 68 -5.77 9.40 16.90
C GLN A 68 -6.65 8.19 16.53
N CYS A 69 -6.32 7.37 15.53
CA CYS A 69 -7.19 6.24 15.20
C CYS A 69 -6.98 5.08 16.17
N THR A 70 -8.09 4.66 16.77
CA THR A 70 -8.21 3.47 17.59
C THR A 70 -8.43 2.26 16.69
N GLY A 71 -7.35 1.56 16.35
CA GLY A 71 -7.41 0.35 15.53
C GLY A 71 -6.00 -0.18 15.26
N PRO A 72 -5.84 -1.48 14.96
CA PRO A 72 -4.52 -2.06 14.77
C PRO A 72 -3.85 -1.36 13.60
N ASN A 73 -2.88 -0.51 13.91
CA ASN A 73 -1.98 0.10 12.96
C ASN A 73 -1.20 -1.07 12.34
N PRO A 74 -1.46 -1.47 11.08
CA PRO A 74 -0.87 -2.68 10.52
C PRO A 74 0.65 -2.53 10.30
N HIS A 75 1.18 -1.30 10.42
CA HIS A 75 2.60 -0.98 10.36
C HIS A 75 3.29 -0.96 11.74
N ARG A 76 2.54 -1.04 12.84
CA ARG A 76 3.15 -1.13 14.16
C ARG A 76 3.47 -2.60 14.43
N ILE A 77 4.64 -3.04 13.98
CA ILE A 77 5.30 -4.20 14.58
C ILE A 77 5.39 -3.86 16.07
N PRO A 78 4.82 -4.65 16.99
CA PRO A 78 4.99 -4.38 18.40
C PRO A 78 6.48 -4.48 18.69
N ASP A 79 7.10 -3.33 18.99
CA ASP A 79 8.40 -3.26 19.65
C ASP A 79 8.21 -3.80 21.07
N THR A 80 8.08 -5.11 21.17
CA THR A 80 8.08 -5.82 22.45
C THR A 80 9.47 -6.39 22.61
N LEU A 81 10.26 -5.67 23.40
CA LEU A 81 11.22 -6.19 24.37
C LEU A 81 11.29 -7.73 24.40
N ILE A 82 12.45 -8.28 24.02
CA ILE A 82 13.38 -9.10 24.82
C ILE A 82 14.75 -9.02 24.15
#